data_AF-A0A7X1LS55-F1
#
_entry.id   AF-A0A7X1LS55-F1
#
_cell.length_a   1.000
_cell.length_b   1.000
_cell.length_c   1.000
_cell.angle_alpha   90.00
_cell.angle_beta   90.00
_cell.angle_gamma   90.00
#
_symmetry.space_group_name_H-M   'P 1'
#
loop_
_entity.id
_entity.type
_entity.pdbx_description
1 polymer ?
#
loop_
_entity_poly.entity_id
_entity_poly.type
_entity_poly.pdbx_seq_one_letter_code
_entity_poly.pdbx_strand_id
1 'polypeptide(L)'
;MPLCLAGALTAGCGGASGAGPGHGTAPPSPRTTSPEELCARIVAHWSRAVLDGDTYGDYQSMGLSNGQYEILRRVVETARTVKRRQGAAAAEASIDRGARAGCADRYRRGGPGKGPWQ
;
A
#
# COMPACT_ATOMS: atom_id res chain seq x y z
N MET A 1 -43.85 -20.05 2.83
CA MET A 1 -43.86 -21.51 2.59
C MET A 1 -44.11 -21.71 1.11
N PRO A 2 -43.11 -22.21 0.37
CA PRO A 2 -43.17 -23.63 0.02
C PRO A 2 -41.87 -24.36 0.35
N LEU A 3 -42.07 -25.62 0.71
CA LEU A 3 -41.13 -26.65 1.10
C LEU A 3 -40.84 -27.50 -0.16
N CYS A 4 -39.58 -27.66 -0.55
CA CYS A 4 -39.17 -28.69 -1.51
C CYS A 4 -38.16 -29.61 -0.82
N LEU A 5 -38.51 -30.89 -0.75
CA LEU A 5 -37.81 -31.98 -0.08
C LEU A 5 -36.83 -32.67 -1.04
N ALA A 6 -35.78 -33.27 -0.43
CA ALA A 6 -34.87 -34.31 -0.95
C ALA A 6 -33.95 -33.90 -2.12
N GLY A 7 -32.65 -34.19 -2.14
CA GLY A 7 -31.83 -35.15 -1.39
C GLY A 7 -30.92 -35.85 -2.41
N ALA A 8 -29.59 -35.82 -2.23
CA ALA A 8 -28.62 -36.80 -2.73
C ALA A 8 -27.19 -36.37 -2.36
N LEU A 9 -26.60 -37.05 -1.37
CA LEU A 9 -25.15 -37.09 -1.18
C LEU A 9 -24.59 -38.05 -2.23
N THR A 10 -23.75 -37.55 -3.14
CA THR A 10 -22.86 -38.42 -3.93
C THR A 10 -21.42 -37.94 -3.78
N ALA A 11 -20.60 -38.82 -3.23
CA ALA A 11 -19.17 -38.69 -3.10
C ALA A 11 -18.53 -38.62 -4.50
N GLY A 12 -17.79 -37.57 -4.78
CA GLY A 12 -16.91 -37.46 -5.94
C GLY A 12 -15.49 -37.82 -5.55
N CYS A 13 -15.04 -39.02 -5.92
CA CYS A 13 -13.69 -39.54 -5.71
C CYS A 13 -12.61 -38.60 -6.25
N GLY A 14 -11.53 -38.46 -5.47
CA GLY A 14 -10.26 -37.96 -5.94
C GLY A 14 -9.71 -38.87 -7.04
N GLY A 15 -9.55 -38.31 -8.24
CA GLY A 15 -8.81 -38.92 -9.34
C GLY A 15 -7.46 -38.23 -9.49
N ALA A 16 -6.45 -38.74 -8.79
CA ALA A 16 -5.06 -38.47 -9.11
C ALA A 16 -4.61 -39.51 -10.15
N SER A 17 -4.24 -39.07 -11.36
CA SER A 17 -3.13 -39.60 -12.17
C SER A 17 -3.14 -38.99 -13.57
N GLY A 18 -2.07 -38.28 -13.92
CA GLY A 18 -1.79 -37.78 -15.26
C GLY A 18 -0.37 -37.25 -15.31
N ALA A 19 0.60 -38.15 -15.43
CA ALA A 19 2.02 -37.83 -15.54
C ALA A 19 2.34 -37.24 -16.92
N GLY A 20 3.02 -36.10 -16.91
CA GLY A 20 3.78 -35.58 -18.05
C GLY A 20 4.76 -34.50 -17.57
N PRO A 21 6.09 -34.68 -17.67
CA PRO A 21 7.03 -33.64 -17.29
C PRO A 21 7.23 -32.68 -18.47
N GLY A 22 6.16 -31.99 -18.86
CA GLY A 22 6.31 -30.74 -19.59
C GLY A 22 6.63 -29.66 -18.56
N HIS A 23 7.90 -29.22 -18.48
CA HIS A 23 8.26 -28.00 -17.73
C HIS A 23 7.68 -26.79 -18.48
N GLY A 24 6.36 -26.65 -18.43
CA GLY A 24 5.68 -25.42 -18.78
C GLY A 24 6.02 -24.40 -17.72
N THR A 25 6.78 -23.38 -18.08
CA THR A 25 6.98 -22.21 -17.23
C THR A 25 5.61 -21.67 -16.83
N ALA A 26 5.24 -21.84 -15.56
CA ALA A 26 4.02 -21.25 -15.04
C ALA A 26 4.07 -19.73 -15.27
N PRO A 27 2.97 -19.10 -15.73
CA PRO A 27 2.95 -17.66 -15.89
C PRO A 27 3.25 -16.99 -14.53
N PRO A 28 4.03 -15.90 -14.51
CA PRO A 28 4.38 -15.24 -13.26
C PRO A 28 3.10 -14.84 -12.53
N SER A 29 2.98 -15.20 -11.26
CA SER A 29 1.85 -14.78 -10.43
C SER A 29 1.78 -13.25 -10.38
N PRO A 30 0.58 -12.64 -10.31
CA PRO A 30 0.43 -11.20 -10.16
C PRO A 30 1.23 -10.72 -8.95
N ARG A 31 2.13 -9.76 -9.14
CA ARG A 31 2.87 -9.16 -8.02
C ARG A 31 1.91 -8.29 -7.21
N THR A 32 1.58 -8.72 -6.01
CA THR A 32 0.87 -7.88 -5.05
C THR A 32 1.80 -6.75 -4.62
N THR A 33 1.40 -5.49 -4.80
CA THR A 33 2.15 -4.36 -4.24
C THR A 33 2.30 -4.54 -2.74
N SER A 34 3.52 -4.41 -2.21
CA SER A 34 3.72 -4.52 -0.76
C SER A 34 3.00 -3.37 -0.03
N PRO A 35 2.55 -3.57 1.23
CA PRO A 35 1.97 -2.50 2.04
C PRO A 35 2.90 -1.29 2.22
N GLU A 36 4.21 -1.53 2.22
CA GLU A 36 5.25 -0.49 2.27
C GLU A 36 5.27 0.34 0.98
N GLU A 37 5.26 -0.31 -0.18
CA GLU A 37 5.25 0.36 -1.47
C GLU A 37 3.93 1.12 -1.69
N LEU A 38 2.80 0.56 -1.23
CA LEU A 38 1.52 1.27 -1.24
C LEU A 38 1.58 2.53 -0.36
N CYS A 39 2.13 2.42 0.86
CA CYS A 39 2.36 3.58 1.74
C CYS A 39 3.17 4.67 1.02
N ALA A 40 4.29 4.31 0.39
CA ALA A 40 5.16 5.27 -0.27
C ALA A 40 4.43 5.99 -1.42
N ARG A 41 3.65 5.26 -2.23
CA ARG A 41 2.86 5.84 -3.33
C ARG A 41 1.79 6.82 -2.83
N ILE A 42 1.02 6.44 -1.81
CA ILE A 42 -0.05 7.29 -1.26
C ILE A 42 0.54 8.55 -0.62
N VAL A 43 1.59 8.41 0.20
CA VAL A 43 2.25 9.56 0.84
C VAL A 43 2.85 10.50 -0.20
N ALA A 44 3.51 9.98 -1.24
CA ALA A 44 4.09 10.80 -2.29
C ALA A 44 3.00 11.54 -3.10
N HIS A 45 1.90 10.87 -3.44
CA HIS A 45 0.76 11.49 -4.13
C HIS A 45 0.22 12.70 -3.36
N TRP A 46 -0.14 12.52 -2.09
CA TRP A 46 -0.70 13.59 -1.28
C TRP A 46 0.34 14.66 -0.92
N SER A 47 1.61 14.31 -0.80
CA SER A 47 2.68 15.31 -0.58
C SER A 47 2.80 16.28 -1.75
N ARG A 48 2.62 15.81 -3.00
CA ARG A 48 2.56 16.68 -4.18
C ARG A 48 1.35 17.60 -4.13
N ALA A 49 0.17 17.03 -3.92
CA ALA A 49 -1.08 17.78 -3.83
C ALA A 49 -1.01 18.88 -2.75
N VAL A 50 -0.42 18.59 -1.60
CA VAL A 50 -0.24 19.56 -0.50
C VAL A 50 0.91 20.55 -0.75
N LEU A 51 1.94 20.16 -1.50
CA LEU A 51 3.02 21.08 -1.87
C LEU A 51 2.55 22.16 -2.85
N ASP A 52 1.55 21.84 -3.68
CA ASP A 52 0.95 22.74 -4.65
C ASP A 52 -0.27 23.50 -4.10
N GLY A 53 -0.78 23.09 -2.94
CA GLY A 53 -1.84 23.77 -2.20
C GLY A 53 -1.37 24.45 -0.90
N ASP A 54 -2.30 25.10 -0.20
CA ASP A 54 -1.98 25.89 0.99
C ASP A 54 -2.24 25.12 2.31
N THR A 55 -3.08 24.10 2.30
CA THR A 55 -3.51 23.38 3.51
C THR A 55 -3.27 21.88 3.43
N TYR A 56 -3.17 21.27 4.61
CA TYR A 56 -3.30 19.82 4.74
C TYR A 56 -4.80 19.49 4.74
N GLY A 57 -5.23 18.59 3.85
CA GLY A 57 -6.59 18.05 3.89
C GLY A 57 -6.85 17.23 5.16
N ASP A 58 -8.11 16.85 5.38
CA ASP A 58 -8.43 15.87 6.41
C ASP A 58 -7.86 14.50 6.03
N TYR A 59 -7.05 13.93 6.91
CA TYR A 59 -6.28 12.73 6.60
C TYR A 59 -7.13 11.46 6.47
N GLN A 60 -8.29 11.43 7.13
CA GLN A 60 -9.27 10.35 6.96
C GLN A 60 -9.89 10.40 5.57
N SER A 61 -10.29 11.58 5.11
CA SER A 61 -10.79 11.81 3.75
C SER A 61 -9.74 11.50 2.68
N MET A 62 -8.45 11.65 2.99
CA MET A 62 -7.32 11.27 2.12
C MET A 62 -7.01 9.77 2.14
N GLY A 63 -7.70 8.97 2.96
CA GLY A 63 -7.44 7.53 3.11
C GLY A 63 -6.09 7.23 3.77
N LEU A 64 -5.56 8.17 4.56
CA LEU A 64 -4.29 8.01 5.27
C LEU A 64 -4.54 7.46 6.68
N SER A 65 -3.70 6.52 7.12
CA SER A 65 -3.55 6.25 8.56
C SER A 65 -2.85 7.43 9.25
N ASN A 66 -3.04 7.60 10.58
CA ASN A 66 -2.35 8.66 11.33
C ASN A 66 -0.82 8.64 11.11
N GLY A 67 -0.19 7.48 11.18
CA GLY A 67 1.26 7.40 10.94
C GLY A 67 1.66 7.71 9.49
N GLN A 68 0.77 7.57 8.49
CA GLN A 68 1.09 7.92 7.09
C GLN A 68 0.98 9.43 6.93
N TYR A 69 0.01 10.04 7.61
CA TYR A 69 -0.13 11.48 7.72
C TYR A 69 1.07 12.13 8.41
N GLU A 70 1.62 11.52 9.47
CA GLU A 70 2.87 11.97 10.09
C GLU A 70 4.08 11.94 9.14
N ILE A 71 4.19 10.89 8.32
CA ILE A 71 5.22 10.84 7.27
C ILE A 71 4.99 11.96 6.25
N LEU A 72 3.75 12.12 5.77
CA LEU A 72 3.38 13.16 4.81
C LEU A 72 3.78 14.56 5.30
N ARG A 73 3.46 14.93 6.55
CA ARG A 73 3.79 16.25 7.09
C ARG A 73 5.29 16.55 7.04
N ARG A 74 6.11 15.57 7.44
CA ARG A 74 7.59 15.70 7.40
C ARG A 74 8.12 15.79 5.97
N VAL A 75 7.55 15.01 5.05
CA VAL A 75 7.94 15.02 3.64
C VAL A 75 7.61 16.37 3.00
N VAL A 76 6.41 16.90 3.22
CA VAL A 76 5.99 18.22 2.70
C VAL A 76 6.85 19.34 3.28
N GLU A 77 7.13 19.32 4.58
CA GLU A 77 8.01 20.31 5.21
C GLU A 77 9.41 20.33 4.57
N THR A 78 9.98 19.14 4.37
CA THR A 78 11.27 18.97 3.68
C THR A 78 11.18 19.48 2.25
N ALA A 79 10.16 19.07 1.50
CA ALA A 79 9.96 19.45 0.11
C ALA A 79 9.77 20.96 -0.07
N ARG A 80 9.05 21.63 0.84
CA ARG A 80 8.92 23.09 0.86
C ARG A 80 10.28 23.76 1.03
N THR A 81 11.12 23.25 1.92
CA THR A 81 12.48 23.76 2.12
C THR A 81 13.37 23.52 0.90
N VAL A 82 13.29 22.35 0.29
CA VAL A 82 14.03 22.02 -0.94
C VAL A 82 13.55 22.89 -2.10
N LYS A 83 12.23 23.08 -2.28
CA LYS A 83 11.63 23.93 -3.34
C LYS A 83 12.19 25.34 -3.28
N ARG A 84 12.26 25.95 -2.09
CA ARG A 84 12.83 27.30 -1.89
C ARG A 84 14.32 27.38 -2.23
N ARG A 85 15.10 26.32 -2.00
CA ARG A 85 16.56 26.33 -2.16
C ARG A 85 17.04 25.85 -3.53
N GLN A 86 16.32 24.93 -4.13
CA GLN A 86 16.79 24.11 -5.26
C GLN A 86 15.74 23.97 -6.37
N GLY A 87 14.54 24.54 -6.20
CA GLY A 87 13.48 24.54 -7.22
C GLY A 87 12.57 23.31 -7.17
N ALA A 88 11.56 23.33 -8.05
CA ALA A 88 10.45 22.38 -8.05
C ALA A 88 10.88 20.93 -8.33
N ALA A 89 11.78 20.72 -9.31
CA ALA A 89 12.24 19.37 -9.66
C ALA A 89 13.00 18.69 -8.50
N ALA A 90 13.80 19.46 -7.76
CA ALA A 90 14.49 18.95 -6.58
C ALA A 90 13.51 18.62 -5.45
N ALA A 91 12.45 19.42 -5.28
CA ALA A 91 11.40 19.17 -4.30
C ALA A 91 10.63 17.89 -4.63
N GLU A 92 10.28 17.69 -5.90
CA GLU A 92 9.62 16.47 -6.39
C GLU A 92 10.46 15.21 -6.09
N ALA A 93 11.76 15.25 -6.43
CA ALA A 93 12.66 14.15 -6.12
C ALA A 93 12.82 13.93 -4.59
N SER A 94 12.73 15.00 -3.79
CA SER A 94 12.75 14.90 -2.32
C SER A 94 11.50 14.24 -1.76
N ILE A 95 10.32 14.46 -2.37
CA ILE A 95 9.07 13.81 -1.98
C ILE A 95 9.20 12.30 -2.15
N ASP A 96 9.65 11.83 -3.30
CA ASP A 96 9.77 10.40 -3.58
C ASP A 96 10.75 9.71 -2.63
N ARG A 97 11.92 10.31 -2.40
CA ARG A 97 12.91 9.76 -1.46
C ARG A 97 12.38 9.75 -0.03
N GLY A 98 11.76 10.86 0.40
CA GLY A 98 11.22 11.01 1.75
C GLY A 98 10.08 10.02 2.03
N ALA A 99 9.16 9.85 1.09
CA ALA A 99 8.04 8.91 1.22
C ALA A 99 8.52 7.47 1.31
N ARG A 100 9.46 7.05 0.44
CA ARG A 100 10.07 5.70 0.50
C ARG A 100 10.77 5.47 1.82
N ALA A 101 11.65 6.40 2.23
CA ALA A 101 12.40 6.27 3.46
C ALA A 101 11.50 6.21 4.70
N GLY A 102 10.52 7.10 4.80
CA GLY A 102 9.60 7.16 5.94
C GLY A 102 8.69 5.93 6.04
N CYS A 103 8.20 5.41 4.90
CA CYS A 103 7.40 4.19 4.88
C CYS A 103 8.24 2.95 5.21
N ALA A 104 9.43 2.79 4.60
CA ALA A 104 10.35 1.70 4.94
C ALA A 104 10.66 1.67 6.43
N ASP A 105 10.95 2.84 7.00
CA ASP A 105 11.27 3.02 8.39
C ASP A 105 10.10 2.64 9.33
N ARG A 106 8.86 2.99 8.96
CA ARG A 106 7.66 2.56 9.69
C ARG A 106 7.45 1.05 9.66
N TYR A 107 7.60 0.42 8.50
CA TYR A 107 7.38 -1.02 8.36
C TYR A 107 8.48 -1.84 9.02
N ARG A 108 9.74 -1.38 9.00
CA ARG A 108 10.83 -1.98 9.78
C ARG A 108 10.57 -2.00 11.28
N ARG A 109 9.91 -0.95 11.82
CA ARG A 109 9.52 -0.88 13.24
C ARG A 109 8.25 -1.65 13.59
N GLY A 110 7.62 -2.33 12.63
CA GLY A 110 6.42 -3.14 12.85
C GLY A 110 5.08 -2.40 12.72
N GLY A 111 5.05 -1.22 12.08
CA GLY A 111 3.83 -0.42 11.97
C GLY A 111 3.38 0.13 13.33
N PRO A 112 2.21 0.80 13.44
CA PRO A 112 1.68 1.17 14.75
C PRO A 112 1.61 -0.12 15.58
N GLY A 113 2.25 -0.09 16.75
CA GLY A 113 2.40 -1.26 17.61
C GLY A 113 1.08 -2.01 17.73
N LYS A 114 1.19 -3.34 17.81
CA LYS A 114 0.15 -4.31 18.22
C LYS A 114 -1.10 -3.58 18.72
N GLY A 115 -2.19 -3.63 17.93
CA GLY A 115 -3.43 -2.95 18.28
C GLY A 115 -3.90 -3.31 19.70
N PRO A 116 -4.82 -2.53 20.30
CA PRO A 116 -5.21 -2.64 21.72
C PRO A 116 -5.85 -3.98 22.15
N TRP A 117 -5.81 -5.01 21.30
CA TRP A 117 -6.39 -6.34 21.51
C TRP A 117 -5.34 -7.44 21.33
N GLN A 118 -4.16 -7.28 21.93
CA GLN A 118 -3.21 -8.37 22.16
C GLN A 118 -3.02 -8.60 23.66
#